data_AF-A0A482IMG7-F1
#
_entry.id   AF-A0A482IMG7-F1
#
_cell.length_a   1.000
_cell.length_b   1.000
_cell.length_c   1.000
_cell.angle_alpha   90.00
_cell.angle_beta   90.00
_cell.angle_gamma   90.00
#
_symmetry.space_group_name_H-M   'P 1'
#
loop_
_entity.id
_entity.type
_entity.pdbx_description
1 polymer ?
#
loop_
_entity_poly.entity_id
_entity_poly.type
_entity_poly.pdbx_seq_one_letter_code
_entity_poly.pdbx_strand_id
1 'polypeptide(L)'
;MSFTNAEKVDIRRHCGYPMFGGVPSSFQSYRFFTAYGTLEYRMNNMLAEEEAVVRTTYLANLTTLETAIPAAGANLDTDQAAVWTHNKNEVRDRATLFNKWRRDLCSFIGVPPGPGLGGGEGSVQLVV
;
A
#
# COMPACT_ATOMS: atom_id res chain seq x y z
N MET A 1 -4.38 1.52 -21.78
CA MET A 1 -5.77 1.53 -21.28
C MET A 1 -5.80 2.60 -20.19
N SER A 2 -6.78 2.68 -19.30
CA SER A 2 -6.67 3.52 -18.09
C SER A 2 -6.96 2.63 -16.89
N PHE A 3 -6.39 2.92 -15.72
CA PHE A 3 -6.77 2.24 -14.48
C PHE A 3 -8.26 2.45 -14.17
N THR A 4 -8.92 1.39 -13.71
CA THR A 4 -10.28 1.47 -13.19
C THR A 4 -10.32 2.28 -11.89
N ASN A 5 -11.50 2.73 -11.48
CA ASN A 5 -11.65 3.44 -10.21
C ASN A 5 -11.21 2.60 -9.01
N ALA A 6 -11.48 1.29 -9.04
CA ALA A 6 -11.06 0.35 -7.99
C ALA A 6 -9.52 0.24 -7.93
N GLU A 7 -8.87 0.06 -9.08
CA GLU A 7 -7.40 0.00 -9.15
C GLU A 7 -6.75 1.30 -8.66
N LYS A 8 -7.33 2.46 -8.99
CA LYS A 8 -6.84 3.74 -8.47
C LYS A 8 -6.98 3.84 -6.95
N VAL A 9 -8.00 3.23 -6.35
CA VAL A 9 -8.14 3.16 -4.88
C VAL A 9 -7.07 2.25 -4.29
N ASP A 10 -6.81 1.09 -4.90
CA ASP A 10 -5.78 0.16 -4.45
C ASP A 10 -4.37 0.76 -4.55
N ILE A 11 -4.08 1.46 -5.65
CA ILE A 11 -2.78 2.11 -5.81
C ILE A 11 -2.55 3.15 -4.71
N ARG A 12 -3.56 3.99 -4.40
CA ARG A 12 -3.44 5.01 -3.33
C ARG A 12 -3.20 4.37 -1.97
N ARG A 13 -4.03 3.38 -1.58
CA ARG A 13 -3.93 2.74 -0.26
C ARG A 13 -2.59 2.02 -0.11
N HIS A 14 -2.13 1.33 -1.15
CA HIS A 14 -0.83 0.67 -1.13
C HIS A 14 0.31 1.67 -1.10
N CYS A 15 0.21 2.81 -1.79
CA CYS A 15 1.20 3.88 -1.70
C CYS A 15 1.13 4.69 -0.38
N GLY A 16 0.20 4.37 0.52
CA GLY A 16 0.06 5.05 1.81
C GLY A 16 -0.62 6.41 1.74
N TYR A 17 -1.26 6.72 0.62
CA TYR A 17 -2.06 7.92 0.45
C TYR A 17 -3.51 7.65 0.88
N PRO A 18 -4.17 8.64 1.50
CA PRO A 18 -5.54 8.47 1.97
C PRO A 18 -6.53 8.39 0.80
N MET A 19 -7.76 7.99 1.12
CA MET A 19 -8.86 7.95 0.17
C MET A 19 -9.08 9.29 -0.55
N PHE A 20 -9.54 9.22 -1.79
CA PHE A 20 -9.78 10.39 -2.66
C PHE A 20 -11.07 11.15 -2.32
N GLY A 21 -12.13 10.44 -1.90
CA GLY A 21 -13.44 11.00 -1.54
C GLY A 21 -14.28 11.54 -2.71
N GLY A 22 -15.51 11.97 -2.41
CA GLY A 22 -16.44 12.68 -3.32
C GLY A 22 -16.90 14.01 -2.69
N VAL A 23 -16.64 15.13 -3.36
CA VAL A 23 -16.56 16.54 -2.88
C VAL A 23 -17.94 17.10 -2.41
N PRO A 24 -18.09 18.01 -1.39
CA PRO A 24 -17.38 19.30 -1.24
C PRO A 24 -16.84 19.70 0.15
N SER A 25 -15.50 19.91 0.15
CA SER A 25 -14.72 20.93 0.87
C SER A 25 -14.57 20.91 2.41
N SER A 26 -13.32 20.69 2.84
CA SER A 26 -12.69 21.53 3.88
C SER A 26 -11.29 22.02 3.52
N PHE A 27 -10.78 21.77 2.29
CA PHE A 27 -9.39 22.06 1.87
C PHE A 27 -8.29 21.49 2.80
N GLN A 28 -8.63 20.59 3.72
CA GLN A 28 -7.73 20.03 4.74
C GLN A 28 -7.23 18.62 4.40
N SER A 29 -7.49 18.11 3.20
CA SER A 29 -7.13 16.74 2.83
C SER A 29 -5.80 16.68 2.07
N TYR A 30 -5.05 15.59 2.25
CA TYR A 30 -3.75 15.32 1.61
C TYR A 30 -3.76 15.42 0.07
N ARG A 31 -4.93 15.47 -0.54
CA ARG A 31 -5.10 15.68 -1.98
C ARG A 31 -4.51 16.99 -2.50
N PHE A 32 -4.36 18.00 -1.64
CA PHE A 32 -3.71 19.27 -2.00
C PHE A 32 -2.18 19.22 -1.86
N PHE A 33 -1.62 18.11 -1.37
CA PHE A 33 -0.17 17.95 -1.32
C PHE A 33 0.35 17.60 -2.71
N THR A 34 1.46 18.23 -3.08
CA THR A 34 2.11 18.07 -4.39
C THR A 34 2.37 16.61 -4.74
N ALA A 35 2.72 15.79 -3.75
CA ALA A 35 2.96 14.36 -3.91
C ALA A 35 1.69 13.57 -4.29
N TYR A 36 0.54 13.91 -3.69
CA TYR A 36 -0.75 13.27 -4.02
C TYR A 36 -1.22 13.67 -5.41
N GLY A 37 -1.11 14.96 -5.77
CA GLY A 37 -1.41 15.43 -7.13
C GLY A 37 -0.52 14.76 -8.17
N THR A 38 0.75 14.54 -7.85
CA THR A 38 1.71 13.83 -8.72
C THR A 38 1.28 12.38 -8.94
N LEU A 39 0.85 11.67 -7.89
CA LEU A 39 0.31 10.31 -8.01
C LEU A 39 -0.91 10.27 -8.93
N GLU A 40 -1.89 11.16 -8.72
CA GLU A 40 -3.08 11.25 -9.57
C GLU A 40 -2.72 11.53 -11.03
N TYR A 41 -1.81 12.47 -11.28
CA TYR A 41 -1.35 12.76 -12.62
C TYR A 41 -0.72 11.52 -13.27
N ARG A 42 0.21 10.83 -12.58
CA ARG A 42 0.88 9.64 -13.13
C ARG A 42 -0.07 8.48 -13.39
N MET A 43 -1.00 8.19 -12.48
CA MET A 43 -2.02 7.16 -12.69
C MET A 43 -2.93 7.44 -13.91
N ASN A 44 -3.11 8.70 -14.30
CA ASN A 44 -3.92 9.06 -15.45
C ASN A 44 -3.14 9.16 -16.77
N ASN A 45 -1.80 9.14 -16.72
CA ASN A 45 -0.92 9.38 -17.87
C ASN A 45 0.14 8.27 -18.07
N MET A 46 0.00 7.12 -17.41
CA MET A 46 0.92 5.99 -17.56
C MET A 46 0.84 5.35 -18.94
N LEU A 47 1.95 4.78 -19.41
CA LEU A 47 1.96 3.94 -20.60
C LEU A 47 1.26 2.61 -20.33
N ALA A 48 0.70 1.98 -21.36
CA ALA A 48 -0.06 0.74 -21.21
C ALA A 48 0.78 -0.42 -20.65
N GLU A 49 2.08 -0.44 -20.97
CA GLU A 49 3.07 -1.38 -20.48
C GLU A 49 3.33 -1.19 -18.99
N GLU A 50 3.41 0.06 -18.54
CA GLU A 50 3.58 0.40 -17.12
C GLU A 50 2.31 0.05 -16.32
N GLU A 51 1.12 0.30 -16.89
CA GLU A 51 -0.15 -0.14 -16.31
C GLU A 51 -0.19 -1.66 -16.12
N ALA A 52 0.31 -2.41 -17.11
CA ALA A 52 0.37 -3.86 -17.05
C ALA A 52 1.29 -4.33 -15.92
N VAL A 53 2.45 -3.69 -15.72
CA VAL A 53 3.36 -3.98 -14.60
C VAL A 53 2.68 -3.71 -13.26
N VAL A 54 2.01 -2.57 -13.10
CA VAL A 54 1.27 -2.24 -11.86
C VAL A 54 0.22 -3.30 -11.55
N ARG A 55 -0.59 -3.71 -12.53
CA ARG A 55 -1.63 -4.73 -12.33
C ARG A 55 -1.06 -6.11 -12.01
N THR A 56 -0.19 -6.61 -12.88
CA THR A 56 0.24 -8.01 -12.87
C THR A 56 1.30 -8.29 -11.81
N THR A 57 2.19 -7.34 -11.57
CA THR A 57 3.30 -7.51 -10.62
C THR A 57 2.92 -6.96 -9.26
N TYR A 58 2.45 -5.72 -9.17
CA TYR A 58 2.25 -5.09 -7.86
C TYR A 58 0.89 -5.40 -7.25
N LEU A 59 -0.22 -5.05 -7.91
CA LEU A 59 -1.56 -5.20 -7.31
C LEU A 59 -1.92 -6.65 -7.00
N ALA A 60 -1.55 -7.58 -7.89
CA ALA A 60 -1.75 -9.01 -7.67
C ALA A 60 -1.02 -9.50 -6.40
N ASN A 61 0.28 -9.25 -6.30
CA ASN A 61 1.09 -9.70 -5.14
C ASN A 61 0.73 -8.95 -3.85
N LEU A 62 0.43 -7.65 -3.92
CA LEU A 62 0.05 -6.86 -2.75
C LEU A 62 -1.27 -7.35 -2.14
N THR A 63 -2.23 -7.75 -2.96
CA THR A 63 -3.49 -8.34 -2.48
C THR A 63 -3.25 -9.67 -1.76
N THR A 64 -2.40 -10.52 -2.31
CA THR A 64 -2.00 -11.79 -1.68
C THR A 64 -1.26 -11.55 -0.35
N LEU A 65 -0.32 -10.62 -0.31
CA LEU A 65 0.44 -10.31 0.90
C LEU A 65 -0.43 -9.69 1.99
N GLU A 66 -1.37 -8.83 1.62
CA GLU A 66 -2.30 -8.22 2.57
C GLU A 66 -3.22 -9.25 3.20
N THR A 67 -3.82 -10.14 2.39
CA THR A 67 -4.71 -11.21 2.89
C THR A 67 -3.98 -12.26 3.72
N ALA A 68 -2.69 -12.48 3.46
CA ALA A 68 -1.84 -13.37 4.21
C ALA A 68 -1.63 -12.93 5.68
N ILE A 69 -1.72 -11.63 6.00
CA ILE A 69 -1.53 -11.11 7.36
C ILE A 69 -2.68 -11.54 8.30
N PRO A 70 -3.97 -11.22 8.04
CA PRO A 70 -5.06 -11.64 8.90
C PRO A 70 -5.26 -13.16 8.88
N ALA A 71 -4.93 -13.85 7.78
CA ALA A 71 -4.98 -15.31 7.71
C ALA A 71 -4.03 -16.00 8.71
N ALA A 72 -2.90 -15.37 9.05
CA ALA A 72 -1.99 -15.88 10.09
C ALA A 72 -2.66 -15.90 11.49
N GLY A 73 -3.74 -15.12 11.68
CA GLY A 73 -4.50 -15.09 12.93
C GLY A 73 -5.09 -16.43 13.36
N ALA A 74 -5.38 -17.32 12.40
CA ALA A 74 -5.93 -18.65 12.69
C ALA A 74 -4.98 -19.55 13.49
N ASN A 75 -3.68 -19.24 13.50
CA ASN A 75 -2.65 -20.05 14.14
C ASN A 75 -1.95 -19.33 15.31
N LEU A 76 -2.41 -18.14 15.71
CA LEU A 76 -1.77 -17.35 16.77
C LEU A 76 -1.84 -18.00 18.15
N ASP A 77 -2.88 -18.78 18.43
CA ASP A 77 -3.12 -19.39 19.75
C ASP A 77 -2.35 -20.70 19.98
N THR A 78 -1.64 -21.21 18.95
CA THR A 78 -0.97 -22.52 19.00
C THR A 78 0.55 -22.36 18.87
N ASP A 79 1.28 -22.38 20.00
CA ASP A 79 2.76 -22.26 19.99
C ASP A 79 3.45 -23.53 19.48
N GLN A 80 2.82 -24.71 19.67
CA GLN A 80 3.33 -26.00 19.22
C GLN A 80 2.18 -26.96 18.87
N ALA A 81 2.26 -27.60 17.70
CA ALA A 81 1.39 -28.69 17.30
C ALA A 81 2.25 -29.92 16.94
N ALA A 82 2.35 -30.88 17.87
CA ALA A 82 3.24 -32.03 17.76
C ALA A 82 4.72 -31.63 17.51
N VAL A 83 5.34 -32.11 16.43
CA VAL A 83 6.74 -31.80 16.06
C VAL A 83 6.88 -30.42 15.38
N TRP A 84 5.76 -29.80 15.01
CA TRP A 84 5.76 -28.53 14.28
C TRP A 84 5.82 -27.35 15.26
N THR A 85 6.78 -26.45 15.02
CA THR A 85 6.97 -25.22 15.78
C THR A 85 6.50 -24.02 14.96
N HIS A 86 5.73 -23.13 15.58
CA HIS A 86 5.23 -21.94 14.92
C HIS A 86 6.32 -20.86 14.80
N ASN A 87 6.33 -20.10 13.70
CA ASN A 87 7.18 -18.91 13.60
C ASN A 87 6.56 -17.77 14.39
N LYS A 88 7.08 -17.52 15.59
CA LYS A 88 6.64 -16.44 16.50
C LYS A 88 6.70 -15.03 15.88
N ASN A 89 7.48 -14.85 14.81
CA ASN A 89 7.60 -13.59 14.09
C ASN A 89 6.78 -13.55 12.80
N GLU A 90 5.97 -14.56 12.48
CA GLU A 90 5.28 -14.70 11.18
C GLU A 90 4.50 -13.45 10.78
N VAL A 91 3.68 -12.90 11.69
CA VAL A 91 2.89 -11.70 11.42
C VAL A 91 3.79 -10.49 11.13
N ARG A 92 4.88 -10.34 11.90
CA ARG A 92 5.86 -9.26 11.72
C ARG A 92 6.58 -9.39 10.37
N ASP A 93 7.00 -10.60 10.01
CA ASP A 93 7.73 -10.87 8.76
C ASP A 93 6.82 -10.62 7.55
N ARG A 94 5.56 -11.09 7.61
CA ARG A 94 4.55 -10.84 6.57
C ARG A 94 4.25 -9.34 6.42
N ALA A 95 4.06 -8.62 7.52
CA ALA A 95 3.83 -7.17 7.49
C ALA A 95 5.04 -6.39 6.95
N THR A 96 6.26 -6.84 7.28
CA THR A 96 7.51 -6.24 6.77
C THR A 96 7.62 -6.44 5.25
N LEU A 97 7.37 -7.66 4.77
CA LEU A 97 7.36 -7.97 3.35
C LEU A 97 6.30 -7.15 2.60
N PHE A 98 5.08 -7.06 3.15
CA PHE A 98 4.01 -6.24 2.58
C PHE A 98 4.42 -4.77 2.47
N ASN A 99 4.98 -4.19 3.54
CA ASN A 99 5.43 -2.80 3.53
C ASN A 99 6.60 -2.56 2.55
N LYS A 100 7.51 -3.53 2.38
CA LYS A 100 8.54 -3.46 1.35
C LYS A 100 7.93 -3.34 -0.04
N TRP A 101 7.02 -4.24 -0.41
CA TRP A 101 6.37 -4.22 -1.73
C TRP A 101 5.57 -2.94 -1.99
N ARG A 102 4.95 -2.37 -0.95
CA ARG A 102 4.28 -1.06 -1.03
C ARG A 102 5.26 0.07 -1.36
N ARG A 103 6.45 0.07 -0.74
CA ARG A 103 7.51 1.05 -1.05
C ARG A 103 8.08 0.84 -2.45
N ASP A 104 8.23 -0.40 -2.88
CA ASP A 104 8.69 -0.74 -4.23
C ASP A 104 7.68 -0.22 -5.28
N LEU A 105 6.38 -0.31 -5.02
CA LEU A 105 5.34 0.30 -5.87
C LEU A 105 5.48 1.83 -5.92
N CYS A 106 5.68 2.50 -4.78
CA CYS A 106 5.93 3.95 -4.76
C CYS A 106 7.16 4.31 -5.59
N SER A 107 8.23 3.54 -5.47
CA SER A 107 9.47 3.74 -6.24
C SER A 107 9.23 3.54 -7.75
N PHE A 108 8.45 2.54 -8.14
CA PHE A 108 8.11 2.29 -9.54
C PHE A 108 7.28 3.43 -10.14
N ILE A 109 6.23 3.84 -9.44
CA ILE A 109 5.41 4.99 -9.85
C ILE A 109 6.23 6.29 -9.78
N GLY A 110 7.29 6.33 -8.97
CA GLY A 110 8.19 7.47 -8.77
C GLY A 110 7.57 8.59 -7.94
N VAL A 111 6.76 8.21 -6.95
CA VAL A 111 6.21 9.11 -5.93
C VAL A 111 6.82 8.78 -4.57
N PRO A 112 6.99 9.77 -3.68
CA PRO A 112 7.40 9.46 -2.31
C PRO A 112 6.33 8.58 -1.63
N PRO A 113 6.71 7.75 -0.65
CA PRO A 113 5.74 7.03 0.17
C PRO A 113 4.80 8.01 0.87
N GLY A 114 3.50 7.71 0.86
CA GLY A 114 2.50 8.52 1.54
C GLY A 114 2.60 8.43 3.08
N PRO A 115 1.84 9.28 3.79
CA PRO A 115 1.86 9.35 5.26
C PRO A 115 1.51 8.01 5.94
N GLY A 116 0.66 7.20 5.33
CA GLY A 116 0.30 5.87 5.83
C GLY A 116 1.40 4.80 5.69
N LEU A 117 2.53 5.16 5.08
CA LEU A 117 3.74 4.33 4.97
C LEU A 117 4.89 4.87 5.83
N GLY A 118 4.59 5.70 6.84
CA GLY A 118 5.55 6.39 7.72
C GLY A 118 6.91 5.70 7.89
N GLY A 119 7.98 6.50 7.82
CA GLY A 119 9.30 6.06 8.25
C GLY A 119 9.19 5.48 9.66
N GLY A 120 9.87 4.35 9.90
CA GLY A 120 9.72 3.56 11.13
C GLY A 120 9.67 4.44 12.37
N GLU A 121 8.73 4.12 13.26
CA GLU A 121 8.59 4.68 14.60
C GLU A 121 8.37 6.22 14.66
N GLY A 122 7.10 6.61 14.77
CA GLY A 122 6.75 7.70 15.71
C GLY A 122 6.68 9.14 15.21
N SER A 123 6.74 9.45 13.92
CA SER A 123 6.50 10.84 13.47
C SER A 123 5.37 10.93 12.45
N VAL A 124 4.21 11.41 12.88
CA VAL A 124 3.27 12.12 11.98
C VAL A 124 4.02 13.37 11.53
N GLN A 125 4.57 13.38 10.31
CA GLN A 125 4.97 14.64 9.71
C GLN A 125 3.70 15.44 9.41
N LEU A 126 3.44 16.45 10.25
CA LEU A 126 2.61 17.57 9.87
C LEU A 126 3.32 18.24 8.68
N VAL A 127 2.83 17.95 7.48
CA VAL A 127 3.17 18.72 6.30
C VAL A 127 2.46 20.06 6.46
N VAL A 128 3.23 21.08 6.84
CA VAL A 128 2.84 22.49 6.84
C VAL A 128 2.95 23.03 5.43
#